data_AF-A0A3M5E0B3-F1
#
_entry.id   AF-A0A3M5E0B3-F1
#
_cell.length_a   1.000
_cell.length_b   1.000
_cell.length_c   1.000
_cell.angle_alpha   90.00
_cell.angle_beta   90.00
_cell.angle_gamma   90.00
#
_symmetry.space_group_name_H-M   'P 1'
#
loop_
_entity.id
_entity.type
_entity.pdbx_description
1 polymer ?
#
loop_
_entity_poly.entity_id
_entity_poly.type
_entity_poly.pdbx_seq_one_letter_code
_entity_poly.pdbx_strand_id
1 'polypeptide(L)'
;MLHPQGVRDRLLLVLPMPQFPMTDKALEKLKHQNAIALENFKWEKKKEELSFLEAGQHLRALNQQLWQVPGMAIAVTGGIWYGAISISYDLPKLLAFCFAATVDLITIIVLIRLRSIIQIQINLQNKFNDIQPEENWATSGKGWIVVTCWSSLLALAAILSILAAANIEKIETSKPAQTQTTTNNYLYPQKVEIIEK
;
A
#
# COMPACT_ATOMS: atom_id res chain seq x y z
N MET A 1 21.13 -4.07 16.64
CA MET A 1 22.45 -3.96 17.32
C MET A 1 23.14 -5.31 17.20
N LEU A 2 23.91 -5.52 16.13
CA LEU A 2 24.66 -6.76 15.93
C LEU A 2 26.11 -6.55 16.38
N HIS A 3 26.54 -7.47 17.22
CA HIS A 3 27.76 -7.46 18.02
C HIS A 3 29.02 -7.40 17.11
N PRO A 4 29.96 -6.46 17.31
CA PRO A 4 31.11 -6.25 16.43
C PRO A 4 32.28 -7.23 16.68
N GLN A 5 32.04 -8.39 17.32
CA GLN A 5 33.11 -9.33 17.69
C GLN A 5 33.31 -10.48 16.69
N GLY A 6 32.27 -10.96 16.00
CA GLY A 6 32.41 -12.08 15.06
C GLY A 6 33.16 -11.78 13.76
N VAL A 7 33.31 -10.49 13.40
CA VAL A 7 34.01 -10.07 12.17
C VAL A 7 35.52 -9.93 12.40
N ARG A 8 35.96 -9.58 13.62
CA ARG A 8 37.39 -9.49 13.94
C ARG A 8 38.04 -10.88 13.96
N ASP A 9 37.33 -11.88 14.47
CA ASP A 9 37.89 -13.24 14.61
C ASP A 9 38.01 -13.96 13.26
N ARG A 10 37.19 -13.64 12.25
CA ARG A 10 37.37 -14.14 10.88
C ARG A 10 38.43 -13.39 10.07
N LEU A 11 38.67 -12.11 10.37
CA LEU A 11 39.77 -11.37 9.74
C LEU A 11 41.14 -11.75 10.33
N LEU A 12 41.17 -12.23 11.57
CA LEU A 12 42.39 -12.68 12.26
C LEU A 12 42.78 -14.14 11.96
N LEU A 13 41.92 -14.91 11.27
CA LEU A 13 42.16 -16.33 10.96
C LEU A 13 42.86 -16.57 9.61
N VAL A 14 43.16 -15.52 8.86
CA VAL A 14 43.96 -15.59 7.62
C VAL A 14 45.11 -14.61 7.76
N LEU A 15 46.21 -15.05 8.35
CA LEU A 15 47.60 -14.79 7.93
C LEU A 15 48.55 -15.24 9.06
N PRO A 16 49.18 -16.43 8.97
CA PRO A 16 50.39 -16.67 9.73
C PRO A 16 51.42 -15.61 9.33
N MET A 17 51.86 -14.79 10.27
CA MET A 17 52.96 -13.83 10.06
C MET A 17 54.20 -14.61 9.62
N PRO A 18 54.72 -14.40 8.40
CA PRO A 18 55.89 -15.12 7.93
C PRO A 18 57.13 -14.61 8.67
N GLN A 19 57.80 -15.50 9.41
CA GLN A 19 59.01 -15.21 10.18
C GLN A 19 60.31 -15.21 9.33
N PHE A 20 60.25 -14.90 8.04
CA PHE A 20 61.42 -14.89 7.15
C PHE A 20 61.46 -13.63 6.27
N PRO A 21 62.66 -13.11 5.91
CA PRO A 21 62.78 -11.91 5.08
C PRO A 21 62.19 -12.19 3.70
N MET A 22 60.99 -11.66 3.48
CA MET A 22 60.28 -11.76 2.21
C MET A 22 60.99 -10.89 1.18
N THR A 23 61.23 -11.41 -0.02
CA THR A 23 61.73 -10.61 -1.15
C THR A 23 60.70 -9.52 -1.47
N ASP A 24 61.14 -8.28 -1.78
CA ASP A 24 60.24 -7.13 -1.99
C ASP A 24 59.09 -7.43 -2.98
N LYS A 25 59.37 -8.20 -4.04
CA LYS A 25 58.38 -8.65 -5.03
C LYS A 25 57.29 -9.55 -4.46
N ALA A 26 57.60 -10.39 -3.47
CA ALA A 26 56.65 -11.28 -2.82
C ALA A 26 55.71 -10.49 -1.88
N LEU A 27 56.24 -9.46 -1.21
CA LEU A 27 55.46 -8.55 -0.37
C LEU A 27 54.47 -7.72 -1.20
N GLU A 28 54.91 -7.18 -2.34
CA GLU A 28 54.04 -6.44 -3.26
C GLU A 28 52.89 -7.30 -3.79
N LYS A 29 53.18 -8.55 -4.16
CA LYS A 29 52.17 -9.50 -4.63
C LYS A 29 51.14 -9.82 -3.54
N LEU A 30 51.58 -10.00 -2.30
CA LEU A 30 50.69 -10.27 -1.16
C LEU A 30 49.80 -9.06 -0.82
N LYS A 31 50.35 -7.84 -0.89
CA LYS A 31 49.57 -6.59 -0.73
C LYS A 31 48.50 -6.47 -1.80
N HIS A 32 48.83 -6.76 -3.06
CA HIS A 32 47.85 -6.75 -4.15
C HIS A 32 46.74 -7.80 -3.96
N GLN A 33 47.08 -9.01 -3.54
CA GLN A 33 46.08 -10.05 -3.27
C GLN A 33 45.12 -9.67 -2.13
N ASN A 34 45.65 -9.12 -1.04
CA ASN A 34 44.82 -8.64 0.08
C ASN A 34 43.95 -7.44 -0.32
N ALA A 35 44.47 -6.53 -1.17
CA ALA A 35 43.69 -5.40 -1.68
C ALA A 35 42.51 -5.86 -2.54
N ILE A 36 42.72 -6.84 -3.42
CA ILE A 36 41.66 -7.45 -4.25
C ILE A 36 40.63 -8.18 -3.38
N ALA A 37 41.07 -8.96 -2.39
CA ALA A 37 40.16 -9.65 -1.47
C ALA A 37 39.32 -8.65 -0.65
N LEU A 38 39.92 -7.56 -0.17
CA LEU A 38 39.22 -6.51 0.56
C LEU A 38 38.22 -5.76 -0.33
N GLU A 39 38.56 -5.51 -1.59
CA GLU A 39 37.67 -4.88 -2.56
C GLU A 39 36.46 -5.76 -2.86
N ASN A 40 36.67 -7.05 -3.12
CA ASN A 40 35.59 -8.01 -3.36
C ASN A 40 34.66 -8.12 -2.15
N PHE A 41 35.21 -8.20 -0.94
CA PHE A 41 34.42 -8.24 0.29
C PHE A 41 33.59 -6.96 0.48
N LYS A 42 34.15 -5.79 0.17
CA LYS A 42 33.40 -4.51 0.20
C LYS A 42 32.26 -4.52 -0.81
N TRP A 43 32.49 -5.03 -2.02
CA TRP A 43 31.47 -5.12 -3.05
C TRP A 43 30.32 -6.05 -2.66
N GLU A 44 30.63 -7.19 -2.03
CA GLU A 44 29.61 -8.11 -1.51
C GLU A 44 28.75 -7.43 -0.43
N LYS A 45 29.38 -6.77 0.54
CA LYS A 45 28.66 -6.05 1.59
C LYS A 45 27.82 -4.90 1.06
N LYS A 46 28.34 -4.14 0.10
CA LYS A 46 27.58 -3.07 -0.56
C LYS A 46 26.38 -3.61 -1.33
N LYS A 47 26.50 -4.79 -1.95
CA LYS A 47 25.41 -5.45 -2.67
C LYS A 47 24.31 -5.93 -1.73
N GLU A 48 24.70 -6.49 -0.58
CA GLU A 48 23.76 -6.83 0.50
C GLU A 48 23.03 -5.59 1.01
N GLU A 49 23.75 -4.51 1.33
CA GLU A 49 23.14 -3.25 1.79
C GLU A 49 22.13 -2.69 0.76
N LEU A 50 22.50 -2.69 -0.53
CA LEU A 50 21.60 -2.21 -1.59
C LEU A 50 20.31 -3.02 -1.68
N SER A 51 20.39 -4.36 -1.60
CA SER A 51 19.19 -5.20 -1.69
C SER A 51 18.26 -5.02 -0.49
N PHE A 52 18.82 -4.80 0.71
CA PHE A 52 18.04 -4.45 1.90
C PHE A 52 17.35 -3.08 1.76
N LEU A 53 18.05 -2.07 1.24
CA LEU A 53 17.45 -0.74 1.02
C LEU A 53 16.33 -0.79 -0.01
N GLU A 54 16.54 -1.49 -1.14
CA GLU A 54 15.54 -1.66 -2.18
C GLU A 54 14.29 -2.37 -1.66
N ALA A 55 14.46 -3.45 -0.91
CA ALA A 55 13.35 -4.17 -0.26
C ALA A 55 12.58 -3.29 0.75
N GLY A 56 13.29 -2.44 1.50
CA GLY A 56 12.67 -1.46 2.39
C GLY A 56 11.85 -0.40 1.65
N GLN A 57 12.33 0.07 0.50
CA GLN A 57 11.61 1.01 -0.35
C GLN A 57 10.35 0.38 -0.95
N HIS A 58 10.42 -0.87 -1.40
CA HIS A 58 9.25 -1.61 -1.89
C HIS A 58 8.18 -1.80 -0.81
N LEU A 59 8.56 -2.15 0.44
CA LEU A 59 7.60 -2.23 1.54
C LEU A 59 6.96 -0.88 1.86
N ARG A 60 7.74 0.20 1.82
CA ARG A 60 7.22 1.55 2.11
C ARG A 60 6.19 1.98 1.06
N ALA A 61 6.49 1.76 -0.22
CA ALA A 61 5.57 2.05 -1.32
C ALA A 61 4.28 1.20 -1.18
N LEU A 62 4.41 -0.07 -0.83
CA LEU A 62 3.29 -0.98 -0.66
C LEU A 62 2.38 -0.60 0.54
N ASN A 63 2.98 -0.12 1.64
CA ASN A 63 2.22 0.41 2.77
C ASN A 63 1.41 1.66 2.38
N GLN A 64 1.97 2.55 1.53
CA GLN A 64 1.22 3.70 1.01
C GLN A 64 0.05 3.28 0.11
N GLN A 65 0.28 2.30 -0.76
CA GLN A 65 -0.77 1.76 -1.63
C GLN A 65 -1.93 1.14 -0.83
N LEU A 66 -1.64 0.49 0.29
CA LEU A 66 -2.65 -0.08 1.19
C LEU A 66 -3.61 0.98 1.75
N TRP A 67 -3.12 2.19 2.01
CA TRP A 67 -3.93 3.31 2.50
C TRP A 67 -4.61 4.12 1.39
N GLN A 68 -4.03 4.14 0.19
CA GLN A 68 -4.57 4.91 -0.94
C GLN A 68 -5.78 4.25 -1.60
N VAL A 69 -5.73 2.93 -1.80
CA VAL A 69 -6.79 2.18 -2.51
C VAL A 69 -8.16 2.32 -1.83
N PRO A 70 -8.29 2.20 -0.50
CA PRO A 70 -9.57 2.42 0.18
C PRO A 70 -10.12 3.84 0.00
N GLY A 71 -9.26 4.86 0.02
CA GLY A 71 -9.68 6.26 -0.17
C GLY A 71 -10.27 6.50 -1.56
N MET A 72 -9.64 5.93 -2.60
CA MET A 72 -10.17 5.97 -3.96
C MET A 72 -11.54 5.28 -4.06
N ALA A 73 -11.70 4.12 -3.44
CA ALA A 73 -12.98 3.41 -3.46
C ALA A 73 -14.10 4.22 -2.80
N ILE A 74 -13.86 4.83 -1.64
CA ILE A 74 -14.84 5.71 -0.97
C ILE A 74 -15.23 6.89 -1.88
N ALA A 75 -14.25 7.53 -2.53
CA ALA A 75 -14.52 8.67 -3.41
C ALA A 75 -15.40 8.26 -4.61
N VAL A 76 -15.12 7.09 -5.21
CA VAL A 76 -15.92 6.54 -6.31
C VAL A 76 -17.33 6.19 -5.83
N THR A 77 -17.46 5.39 -4.77
CA THR A 77 -18.77 4.97 -4.25
C THR A 77 -19.61 6.16 -3.77
N GLY A 78 -18.99 7.13 -3.08
CA GLY A 78 -19.65 8.37 -2.66
C GLY A 78 -20.08 9.25 -3.82
N GLY A 79 -19.24 9.37 -4.87
CA GLY A 79 -19.57 10.11 -6.08
C GLY A 79 -20.74 9.49 -6.85
N ILE A 80 -20.76 8.15 -6.96
CA ILE A 80 -21.88 7.42 -7.60
C ILE A 80 -23.16 7.61 -6.79
N TRP A 81 -23.11 7.52 -5.46
CA TRP A 81 -24.26 7.75 -4.60
C TRP A 81 -24.85 9.15 -4.76
N TYR A 82 -23.99 10.17 -4.76
CA TYR A 82 -24.42 11.56 -4.96
C TYR A 82 -25.05 11.78 -6.35
N GLY A 83 -24.44 11.19 -7.40
CA GLY A 83 -24.98 11.22 -8.75
C GLY A 83 -26.32 10.50 -8.87
N ALA A 84 -26.46 9.32 -8.25
CA ALA A 84 -27.67 8.51 -8.29
C ALA A 84 -28.87 9.21 -7.62
N ILE A 85 -28.63 9.95 -6.53
CA ILE A 85 -29.68 10.72 -5.84
C ILE A 85 -30.12 11.95 -6.67
N SER A 86 -29.22 12.52 -7.47
CA SER A 86 -29.49 13.71 -8.28
C SER A 86 -30.31 13.44 -9.55
N ILE A 87 -30.45 12.16 -9.93
CA ILE A 87 -31.15 11.74 -11.15
C ILE A 87 -32.61 11.38 -10.82
N SER A 88 -33.55 11.98 -11.56
CA SER A 88 -34.99 11.80 -11.36
C SER A 88 -35.59 10.56 -12.04
N TYR A 89 -34.81 9.80 -12.82
CA TYR A 89 -35.28 8.61 -13.53
C TYR A 89 -34.84 7.33 -12.82
N ASP A 90 -35.76 6.38 -12.66
CA ASP A 90 -35.53 5.13 -11.92
C ASP A 90 -34.47 4.22 -12.54
N LEU A 91 -34.47 4.09 -13.86
CA LEU A 91 -33.58 3.17 -14.59
C LEU A 91 -32.09 3.53 -14.45
N PRO A 92 -31.63 4.77 -14.69
CA PRO A 92 -30.23 5.16 -14.46
C PRO A 92 -29.85 5.15 -12.98
N LYS A 93 -30.78 5.41 -12.06
CA LYS A 93 -30.56 5.34 -10.61
C LYS A 93 -30.29 3.90 -10.16
N LEU A 94 -31.08 2.94 -10.65
CA LEU A 94 -30.83 1.51 -10.44
C LEU A 94 -29.47 1.08 -10.98
N LEU A 95 -29.15 1.50 -12.21
CA LEU A 95 -27.86 1.18 -12.84
C LEU A 95 -26.68 1.73 -12.03
N ALA A 96 -26.79 2.95 -11.50
CA ALA A 96 -25.78 3.57 -10.66
C ALA A 96 -25.56 2.79 -9.34
N PHE A 97 -26.63 2.36 -8.66
CA PHE A 97 -26.49 1.55 -7.44
C PHE A 97 -25.92 0.15 -7.70
N CYS A 98 -26.31 -0.50 -8.81
CA CYS A 98 -25.70 -1.76 -9.24
C CYS A 98 -24.20 -1.60 -9.56
N PHE A 99 -23.83 -0.51 -10.22
CA PHE A 99 -22.44 -0.20 -10.51
C PHE A 99 -21.64 0.06 -9.22
N ALA A 100 -22.19 0.85 -8.27
CA ALA A 100 -21.58 1.06 -6.96
C ALA A 100 -21.33 -0.26 -6.21
N ALA A 101 -22.34 -1.13 -6.13
CA ALA A 101 -22.20 -2.44 -5.49
C ALA A 101 -21.12 -3.31 -6.15
N THR A 102 -21.01 -3.26 -7.49
CA THR A 102 -19.98 -3.99 -8.24
C THR A 102 -18.58 -3.45 -7.93
N VAL A 103 -18.42 -2.13 -7.88
CA VAL A 103 -17.16 -1.48 -7.52
C VAL A 103 -16.73 -1.85 -6.09
N ASP A 104 -17.67 -1.86 -5.14
CA ASP A 104 -17.38 -2.24 -3.75
C ASP A 104 -16.90 -3.71 -3.65
N LEU A 105 -17.56 -4.63 -4.36
CA LEU A 105 -17.16 -6.05 -4.42
C LEU A 105 -15.78 -6.25 -5.05
N ILE A 106 -15.50 -5.57 -6.17
CA ILE A 106 -14.18 -5.62 -6.81
C ILE A 106 -13.12 -5.06 -5.86
N THR A 107 -13.42 -3.98 -5.16
CA THR A 107 -12.50 -3.37 -4.20
C THR A 107 -12.15 -4.34 -3.06
N ILE A 108 -13.12 -5.10 -2.55
CA ILE A 108 -12.86 -6.13 -1.52
C ILE A 108 -11.83 -7.15 -2.02
N ILE A 109 -11.97 -7.65 -3.26
CA ILE A 109 -11.03 -8.61 -3.85
C ILE A 109 -9.64 -7.98 -3.98
N VAL A 110 -9.56 -6.73 -4.43
CA VAL A 110 -8.30 -5.99 -4.57
C VAL A 110 -7.60 -5.86 -3.21
N LEU A 111 -8.33 -5.52 -2.14
CA LEU A 111 -7.75 -5.41 -0.79
C LEU A 111 -7.16 -6.72 -0.29
N ILE A 112 -7.87 -7.84 -0.51
CA ILE A 112 -7.38 -9.18 -0.14
C ILE A 112 -6.10 -9.50 -0.93
N ARG A 113 -6.10 -9.24 -2.23
CA ARG A 113 -4.94 -9.49 -3.11
C ARG A 113 -3.73 -8.65 -2.71
N LEU A 114 -3.94 -7.36 -2.43
CA LEU A 114 -2.88 -6.46 -1.98
C LEU A 114 -2.26 -6.96 -0.70
N ARG A 115 -3.06 -7.40 0.29
CA ARG A 115 -2.53 -7.93 1.54
C ARG A 115 -1.67 -9.18 1.35
N SER A 116 -2.09 -10.10 0.48
CA SER A 116 -1.30 -11.29 0.15
C SER A 116 0.07 -10.94 -0.42
N ILE A 117 0.18 -9.88 -1.23
CA ILE A 117 1.47 -9.40 -1.76
C ILE A 117 2.38 -8.87 -0.65
N ILE A 118 1.84 -8.14 0.33
CA ILE A 118 2.62 -7.69 1.50
C ILE A 118 3.19 -8.88 2.26
N GLN A 119 2.36 -9.90 2.48
CA GLN A 119 2.77 -11.09 3.22
C GLN A 119 3.91 -11.85 2.52
N ILE A 120 3.90 -11.88 1.18
CA ILE A 120 4.99 -12.46 0.38
C ILE A 120 6.29 -11.67 0.57
N GLN A 121 6.26 -10.34 0.52
CA GLN A 121 7.48 -9.53 0.70
C GLN A 121 8.04 -9.63 2.12
N ILE A 122 7.20 -9.67 3.15
CA ILE A 122 7.64 -9.90 4.54
C ILE A 122 8.30 -11.28 4.67
N ASN A 123 7.72 -12.32 4.08
CA ASN A 123 8.29 -13.67 4.10
C ASN A 123 9.65 -13.74 3.39
N LEU A 124 9.80 -13.03 2.26
CA LEU A 124 11.09 -12.88 1.58
C LEU A 124 12.14 -12.22 2.47
N GLN A 125 11.81 -11.15 3.19
CA GLN A 125 12.75 -10.49 4.10
C GLN A 125 13.13 -11.37 5.31
N ASN A 126 12.17 -12.11 5.87
CA ASN A 126 12.44 -13.05 6.95
C ASN A 126 13.39 -14.18 6.52
N LYS A 127 13.28 -14.65 5.26
CA LYS A 127 14.21 -15.64 4.69
C LYS A 127 15.65 -15.14 4.58
N PHE A 128 15.85 -13.84 4.33
CA PHE A 128 17.20 -13.26 4.26
C PHE A 128 17.83 -13.03 5.64
N ASN A 129 17.03 -12.85 6.68
CA ASN A 129 17.54 -12.50 8.00
C ASN A 129 17.85 -13.72 8.89
N ASP A 130 17.64 -14.95 8.40
CA ASP A 130 17.72 -16.23 9.14
C ASP A 130 17.06 -16.18 10.53
N ILE A 131 16.09 -15.27 10.69
CA ILE A 131 15.21 -15.24 11.84
C ILE A 131 14.26 -16.37 11.55
N GLN A 132 14.58 -17.57 12.06
CA GLN A 132 13.59 -18.63 12.16
C GLN A 132 12.34 -18.01 12.76
N PRO A 133 11.21 -18.08 12.06
CA PRO A 133 9.99 -17.56 12.61
C PRO A 133 9.74 -18.36 13.89
N GLU A 134 9.89 -17.70 15.05
CA GLU A 134 9.32 -18.20 16.29
C GLU A 134 7.87 -18.55 15.94
N GLU A 135 7.53 -19.83 16.04
CA GLU A 135 6.37 -20.52 15.45
C GLU A 135 5.01 -19.86 15.80
N ASN A 136 5.03 -18.89 16.71
CA ASN A 136 3.90 -18.20 17.32
C ASN A 136 3.47 -16.89 16.63
N TRP A 137 4.27 -16.26 15.76
CA TRP A 137 3.85 -15.01 15.09
C TRP A 137 3.07 -15.24 13.78
N ALA A 138 3.24 -16.40 13.15
CA ALA A 138 2.51 -16.79 11.93
C ALA A 138 1.05 -17.20 12.20
N THR A 139 0.73 -17.61 13.43
CA THR A 139 -0.61 -18.07 13.87
C THR A 139 -1.47 -16.95 14.45
N SER A 140 -0.90 -15.81 14.80
CA SER A 140 -1.68 -14.65 15.24
C SER A 140 -2.26 -13.90 14.04
N GLY A 141 -3.55 -14.11 13.76
CA GLY A 141 -4.36 -13.40 12.75
C GLY A 141 -4.43 -11.86 12.89
N LYS A 142 -3.56 -11.27 13.71
CA LYS A 142 -3.43 -9.84 14.00
C LYS A 142 -3.06 -9.01 12.77
N GLY A 143 -2.45 -9.63 11.76
CA GLY A 143 -2.09 -8.96 10.51
C GLY A 143 -3.25 -8.70 9.54
N TRP A 144 -4.45 -9.22 9.77
CA TRP A 144 -5.61 -9.07 8.86
C TRP A 144 -6.61 -8.00 9.29
N ILE A 145 -6.47 -7.47 10.51
CA ILE A 145 -7.44 -6.56 11.14
C ILE A 145 -7.80 -5.37 10.25
N VAL A 146 -6.80 -4.74 9.63
CA VAL A 146 -7.02 -3.57 8.74
C VAL A 146 -7.84 -3.96 7.52
N VAL A 147 -7.51 -5.08 6.87
CA VAL A 147 -8.23 -5.56 5.69
C VAL A 147 -9.65 -5.97 6.05
N THR A 148 -9.83 -6.70 7.15
CA THR A 148 -11.16 -7.12 7.62
C THR A 148 -12.05 -5.91 7.94
N CYS A 149 -11.49 -4.87 8.56
CA CYS A 149 -12.20 -3.61 8.82
C CYS A 149 -12.65 -2.95 7.50
N TRP A 150 -11.74 -2.75 6.55
CA TRP A 150 -12.06 -2.13 5.26
C TRP A 150 -13.04 -2.97 4.43
N SER A 151 -12.87 -4.29 4.40
CA SER A 151 -13.80 -5.20 3.73
C SER A 151 -15.18 -5.17 4.37
N SER A 152 -15.27 -5.05 5.70
CA SER A 152 -16.56 -4.93 6.39
C SER A 152 -17.30 -3.63 6.05
N LEU A 153 -16.58 -2.52 5.92
CA LEU A 153 -17.13 -1.23 5.51
C LEU A 153 -17.63 -1.28 4.06
N LEU A 154 -16.86 -1.87 3.14
CA LEU A 154 -17.28 -2.03 1.76
C LEU A 154 -18.44 -3.02 1.62
N ALA A 155 -18.48 -4.07 2.43
CA ALA A 155 -19.62 -4.98 2.48
C ALA A 155 -20.90 -4.25 2.93
N LEU A 156 -20.79 -3.38 3.95
CA LEU A 156 -21.91 -2.51 4.35
C LEU A 156 -22.33 -1.56 3.24
N ALA A 157 -21.38 -0.94 2.53
CA ALA A 157 -21.67 -0.06 1.40
C ALA A 157 -22.39 -0.81 0.24
N ALA A 158 -21.96 -2.03 -0.06
CA ALA A 158 -22.60 -2.89 -1.04
C ALA A 158 -24.03 -3.27 -0.61
N ILE A 159 -24.24 -3.62 0.67
CA ILE A 159 -25.58 -3.90 1.22
C ILE A 159 -26.47 -2.67 1.11
N LEU A 160 -25.97 -1.49 1.47
CA LEU A 160 -26.72 -0.23 1.35
C LEU A 160 -27.09 0.08 -0.11
N SER A 161 -26.19 -0.19 -1.05
CA SER A 161 -26.45 0.00 -2.49
C SER A 161 -27.50 -0.98 -3.01
N ILE A 162 -27.49 -2.25 -2.56
CA ILE A 162 -28.52 -3.24 -2.91
C ILE A 162 -29.88 -2.85 -2.31
N LEU A 163 -29.91 -2.41 -1.04
CA LEU A 163 -31.13 -1.92 -0.40
C LEU A 163 -31.67 -0.67 -1.08
N ALA A 164 -30.79 0.25 -1.52
CA ALA A 164 -31.17 1.43 -2.28
C ALA A 164 -31.74 1.08 -3.65
N ALA A 165 -31.15 0.11 -4.36
CA ALA A 165 -31.68 -0.42 -5.61
C ALA A 165 -33.05 -1.12 -5.45
N ALA A 166 -33.30 -1.74 -4.30
CA ALA A 166 -34.57 -2.39 -3.99
C ALA A 166 -35.67 -1.41 -3.52
N ASN A 167 -35.31 -0.21 -3.05
CA ASN A 167 -36.24 0.78 -2.48
C ASN A 167 -36.22 2.12 -3.22
N ILE A 168 -36.03 2.10 -4.55
CA ILE A 168 -35.88 3.32 -5.38
C ILE A 168 -37.02 4.32 -5.15
N GLU A 169 -38.26 3.81 -5.00
CA GLU A 169 -39.48 4.60 -4.77
C GLU A 169 -39.44 5.46 -3.49
N LYS A 170 -38.79 5.00 -2.42
CA LYS A 170 -38.70 5.78 -1.16
C LYS A 170 -37.72 6.94 -1.25
N ILE A 171 -36.69 6.81 -2.09
CA ILE A 171 -35.63 7.81 -2.24
C ILE A 171 -36.11 9.02 -3.05
N GLU A 172 -37.20 8.90 -3.82
CA GLU A 172 -37.74 10.02 -4.63
C GLU A 172 -38.44 11.10 -3.80
N THR A 173 -38.90 10.79 -2.58
CA THR A 173 -39.72 11.73 -1.80
C THR A 173 -38.92 12.78 -1.02
N SER A 174 -37.61 12.58 -0.83
CA SER A 174 -36.75 13.65 -0.32
C SER A 174 -36.22 14.46 -1.49
N LYS A 175 -37.07 15.28 -2.08
CA LYS A 175 -36.62 16.47 -2.81
C LYS A 175 -35.84 17.29 -1.77
N PRO A 176 -34.50 17.41 -1.81
CA PRO A 176 -33.89 18.49 -1.06
C PRO A 176 -34.54 19.75 -1.63
N ALA A 177 -35.11 20.59 -0.77
CA ALA A 177 -35.40 21.96 -1.14
C ALA A 177 -34.15 22.46 -1.86
N GLN A 178 -34.28 22.79 -3.14
CA GLN A 178 -33.19 23.37 -3.91
C GLN A 178 -32.72 24.56 -3.10
N THR A 179 -31.58 24.44 -2.42
CA THR A 179 -30.89 25.61 -1.88
C THR A 179 -30.45 26.35 -3.12
N GLN A 180 -31.30 27.28 -3.57
CA GLN A 180 -30.95 28.27 -4.56
C GLN A 180 -29.61 28.84 -4.09
N THR A 181 -28.54 28.55 -4.81
CA THR A 181 -27.32 29.31 -4.67
C THR A 181 -27.67 30.70 -5.17
N THR A 182 -28.15 31.56 -4.27
CA THR A 182 -28.20 32.99 -4.53
C THR A 182 -26.75 33.43 -4.65
N THR A 183 -26.21 33.38 -5.87
CA THR A 183 -25.07 34.20 -6.22
C THR A 183 -25.56 35.64 -6.08
N ASN A 184 -25.33 36.23 -4.90
CA ASN A 184 -25.45 37.65 -4.71
C ASN A 184 -24.40 38.31 -5.62
N ASN A 185 -24.79 38.59 -6.85
CA ASN A 185 -24.10 39.54 -7.69
C ASN A 185 -24.28 40.91 -7.02
N TYR A 186 -23.30 41.30 -6.20
CA TYR A 186 -23.26 42.62 -5.55
C TYR A 186 -23.17 43.79 -6.55
N LEU A 187 -23.12 43.52 -7.86
CA LEU A 187 -23.03 44.57 -8.87
C LEU A 187 -24.36 44.99 -9.50
N TYR A 188 -25.43 44.17 -9.50
CA TYR A 188 -26.73 44.58 -10.02
C TYR A 188 -27.90 43.78 -9.40
N PRO A 189 -28.91 44.43 -8.79
CA PRO A 189 -30.13 43.76 -8.37
C PRO A 189 -31.11 43.71 -9.55
N GLN A 190 -31.09 42.65 -10.35
CA GLN A 190 -32.16 42.39 -11.31
C GLN A 190 -32.68 40.97 -11.11
N LYS A 191 -33.88 40.86 -10.52
CA LYS A 191 -34.63 39.60 -10.46
C LYS A 191 -35.04 39.23 -11.87
N VAL A 192 -34.52 38.12 -12.37
CA VAL A 192 -35.02 37.47 -13.58
C VAL A 192 -35.79 36.23 -13.12
N GLU A 193 -37.11 36.33 -13.11
CA GLU A 193 -38.00 35.16 -12.99
C GLU A 193 -38.15 34.53 -14.37
N ILE A 194 -37.53 33.37 -14.59
CA ILE A 194 -37.80 32.54 -15.76
C ILE A 194 -38.87 31.54 -15.33
N ILE A 195 -40.10 31.75 -15.83
CA ILE A 195 -41.20 30.80 -15.76
C ILE A 195 -41.13 29.96 -17.03
N GLU A 196 -40.57 28.75 -16.95
CA GLU A 196 -40.73 27.76 -18.03
C GLU A 196 -42.10 27.09 -17.92
N LYS A 197 -42.75 26.95 -19.08
CA LYS A 197 -44.13 26.50 -19.28
C LYS A 197 -44.16 25.04 -19.71
#